data_AF-A0A0F9L806-F1
#
_entry.id   AF-A0A0F9L806-F1
#
_cell.length_a   1.000
_cell.length_b   1.000
_cell.length_c   1.000
_cell.angle_alpha   90.00
_cell.angle_beta   90.00
_cell.angle_gamma   90.00
#
_symmetry.space_group_name_H-M   'P 1'
#
loop_
_entity.id
_entity.type
_entity.pdbx_description
1 polymer ?
#
loop_
_entity_poly.entity_id
_entity_poly.type
_entity_poly.pdbx_seq_one_letter_code
_entity_poly.pdbx_strand_id
1 'polypeptide(L)'
;MSLYNMLFGTNEIAPALLFILDLNQPDKIWDSGRFRDIYLNEDGTRIILYTRNGGGNRRHWDASHWKYKEGMDCPCPGCIITYKLKKHPNYIRDYDDDFDSTYAYVEFGVPKLFKEIAESLATGKKPQSIREKFDNYIERIKAGEEQIPEGIKKIFREIKKDLKKEGLY
;
A
#
# COMPACT_ATOMS: atom_id res chain seq x y z
N MET A 1 7.05 5.76 14.94
CA MET A 1 6.30 6.05 13.70
C MET A 1 7.29 6.05 12.55
N SER A 2 7.08 5.26 11.49
CA SER A 2 7.96 5.28 10.31
C SER A 2 7.67 6.53 9.45
N LEU A 3 8.65 6.98 8.64
CA LEU A 3 8.44 8.02 7.61
C LEU A 3 7.21 7.72 6.76
N TYR A 4 6.99 6.43 6.44
CA TYR A 4 5.81 5.97 5.73
C TYR A 4 4.51 6.36 6.45
N ASN A 5 4.32 6.00 7.72
CA ASN A 5 3.08 6.33 8.43
C ASN A 5 2.84 7.86 8.52
N MET A 6 3.91 8.65 8.55
CA MET A 6 3.85 10.10 8.63
C MET A 6 3.49 10.76 7.29
N LEU A 7 3.96 10.21 6.17
CA LEU A 7 3.64 10.69 4.82
C LEU A 7 2.25 10.30 4.35
N PHE A 8 1.75 9.14 4.81
CA PHE A 8 0.69 8.44 4.10
C PHE A 8 -0.64 8.35 4.84
N GLY A 9 -0.68 8.53 6.17
CA GLY A 9 -1.92 8.32 6.92
C GLY A 9 -2.59 6.99 6.56
N THR A 10 -3.90 6.91 6.73
CA THR A 10 -4.73 5.87 6.06
C THR A 10 -5.90 6.61 5.43
N ASN A 11 -6.32 6.21 4.24
CA ASN A 11 -7.47 6.81 3.59
C ASN A 11 -8.70 6.78 4.53
N GLU A 12 -9.42 7.89 4.66
CA GLU A 12 -10.55 8.02 5.58
C GLU A 12 -11.67 7.00 5.28
N ILE A 13 -11.85 6.65 4.01
CA ILE A 13 -12.83 5.63 3.58
C ILE A 13 -12.28 4.20 3.63
N ALA A 14 -11.04 4.00 4.09
CA ALA A 14 -10.42 2.67 4.13
C ALA A 14 -11.25 1.59 4.86
N PRO A 15 -11.88 1.87 6.03
CA PRO A 15 -12.72 0.89 6.70
C PRO A 15 -13.91 0.43 5.84
N ALA A 16 -14.54 1.36 5.11
CA ALA A 16 -15.65 1.05 4.23
C ALA A 16 -15.21 0.19 3.04
N LEU A 17 -14.06 0.49 2.43
CA LEU A 17 -13.54 -0.29 1.31
C LEU A 17 -13.09 -1.70 1.72
N LEU A 18 -12.48 -1.84 2.90
CA LEU A 18 -12.16 -3.14 3.48
C LEU A 18 -13.43 -3.98 3.73
N PHE A 19 -14.48 -3.34 4.25
CA PHE A 19 -15.78 -3.97 4.45
C PHE A 19 -16.42 -4.41 3.12
N ILE A 20 -16.39 -3.57 2.08
CA ILE A 20 -16.92 -3.90 0.75
C ILE A 20 -16.22 -5.12 0.14
N LEU A 21 -14.92 -5.28 0.39
CA LEU A 21 -14.14 -6.44 -0.05
C LEU A 21 -14.16 -7.60 0.94
N ASP A 22 -14.87 -7.49 2.07
CA ASP A 22 -14.84 -8.48 3.16
C ASP A 22 -13.42 -8.88 3.59
N LEU A 23 -12.49 -7.92 3.54
CA LEU A 23 -11.10 -8.12 3.96
C LEU A 23 -11.00 -7.82 5.45
N ASN A 24 -11.16 -8.87 6.25
CA ASN A 24 -11.20 -8.77 7.70
C ASN A 24 -9.80 -8.83 8.34
N GLN A 25 -9.78 -8.57 9.64
CA GLN A 25 -8.60 -8.74 10.49
C GLN A 25 -8.84 -9.84 11.55
N PRO A 26 -9.13 -11.08 11.15
CA PRO A 26 -9.28 -12.16 12.13
C PRO A 26 -7.96 -12.35 12.90
N ASP A 27 -8.05 -12.42 14.23
CA ASP A 27 -6.92 -12.73 15.11
C ASP A 27 -5.66 -11.85 14.91
N LYS A 28 -5.86 -10.57 14.56
CA LYS A 28 -4.80 -9.58 14.27
C LYS A 28 -3.96 -9.90 13.01
N ILE A 29 -4.34 -10.89 12.23
CA ILE A 29 -3.77 -11.20 10.92
C ILE A 29 -4.70 -10.60 9.87
N TRP A 30 -4.19 -9.64 9.11
CA TRP A 30 -4.98 -9.03 8.05
C TRP A 30 -5.10 -9.99 6.87
N ASP A 31 -6.31 -10.13 6.34
CA ASP A 31 -6.56 -10.88 5.10
C ASP A 31 -5.86 -10.26 3.88
N SER A 32 -5.48 -8.99 3.99
CA SER A 32 -4.64 -8.25 3.04
C SER A 32 -3.12 -8.46 3.25
N GLY A 33 -2.69 -9.17 4.29
CA GLY A 33 -1.28 -9.30 4.66
C GLY A 33 -0.73 -8.00 5.25
N ARG A 34 0.38 -7.47 4.73
CA ARG A 34 0.96 -6.22 5.25
C ARG A 34 0.24 -5.02 4.65
N PHE A 35 -0.95 -4.74 5.18
CA PHE A 35 -1.78 -3.59 4.79
C PHE A 35 -1.02 -2.27 4.87
N ARG A 36 -1.22 -1.40 3.89
CA ARG A 36 -0.64 -0.06 3.85
C ARG A 36 -1.69 1.00 3.63
N ASP A 37 -2.52 0.84 2.62
CA ASP A 37 -3.66 1.71 2.36
C ASP A 37 -4.67 1.04 1.42
N ILE A 38 -5.83 1.65 1.22
CA ILE A 38 -6.82 1.21 0.24
C ILE A 38 -7.64 2.41 -0.26
N TYR A 39 -7.94 2.46 -1.55
CA TYR A 39 -8.62 3.60 -2.17
C TYR A 39 -9.38 3.20 -3.43
N LEU A 40 -10.26 4.08 -3.87
CA LEU A 40 -10.97 3.96 -5.15
C LEU A 40 -10.13 4.57 -6.27
N ASN A 41 -10.28 4.08 -7.49
CA ASN A 41 -9.82 4.80 -8.68
C ASN A 41 -10.71 6.03 -8.99
N GLU A 42 -10.39 6.77 -10.06
CA GLU A 42 -11.05 8.06 -10.36
C GLU A 42 -12.57 7.95 -10.47
N ASP A 43 -13.05 6.88 -11.09
CA ASP A 43 -14.47 6.66 -11.40
C ASP A 43 -15.20 5.78 -10.39
N GLY A 44 -14.52 5.31 -9.33
CA GLY A 44 -15.12 4.45 -8.31
C GLY A 44 -15.44 3.04 -8.76
N THR A 45 -14.97 2.59 -9.94
CA THR A 45 -15.25 1.24 -10.46
C THR A 45 -14.30 0.17 -9.93
N ARG A 46 -13.14 0.58 -9.39
CA ARG A 46 -12.10 -0.30 -8.86
C ARG A 46 -11.68 0.11 -7.47
N ILE A 47 -11.44 -0.90 -6.64
CA ILE A 47 -10.79 -0.75 -5.33
C ILE A 47 -9.34 -1.20 -5.47
N ILE A 48 -8.43 -0.32 -5.09
CA ILE A 48 -6.99 -0.55 -5.18
C ILE A 48 -6.47 -0.70 -3.76
N LEU A 49 -6.08 -1.92 -3.42
CA LEU A 49 -5.44 -2.26 -2.16
C LEU A 49 -3.92 -2.08 -2.32
N TYR A 50 -3.33 -1.33 -1.41
CA TYR A 50 -1.89 -1.09 -1.36
C TYR A 50 -1.28 -1.84 -0.18
N THR A 51 -0.25 -2.64 -0.45
CA THR A 51 0.35 -3.55 0.53
C THR A 51 1.87 -3.53 0.47
N ARG A 52 2.52 -4.05 1.53
CA ARG A 52 3.95 -4.38 1.52
C ARG A 52 4.17 -5.89 1.35
N ASN A 53 3.48 -6.47 0.38
CA ASN A 53 3.56 -7.89 0.03
C ASN A 53 4.34 -8.13 -1.28
N GLY A 54 4.95 -7.08 -1.86
CA GLY A 54 5.63 -7.13 -3.15
C GLY A 54 7.08 -7.67 -3.09
N GLY A 55 7.64 -7.94 -4.26
CA GLY A 55 9.06 -8.27 -4.43
C GLY A 55 9.46 -9.48 -3.62
N GLY A 56 10.53 -9.35 -2.82
CA GLY A 56 11.00 -10.42 -1.93
C GLY A 56 9.95 -10.92 -0.92
N ASN A 57 8.93 -10.11 -0.59
CA ASN A 57 7.86 -10.51 0.33
C ASN A 57 6.83 -11.45 -0.31
N ARG A 58 6.86 -11.67 -1.64
CA ARG A 58 5.95 -12.57 -2.34
C ARG A 58 6.24 -14.05 -2.08
N ARG A 59 7.46 -14.37 -1.65
CA ARG A 59 7.87 -15.74 -1.36
C ARG A 59 7.26 -16.21 -0.05
N HIS A 60 6.88 -17.49 0.01
CA HIS A 60 6.53 -18.12 1.27
C HIS A 60 7.71 -18.02 2.26
N TRP A 61 7.44 -17.56 3.48
CA TRP A 61 8.44 -17.46 4.53
C TRP A 61 8.16 -18.45 5.66
N ASP A 62 8.93 -19.52 5.68
CA ASP A 62 8.90 -20.61 6.67
C ASP A 62 9.20 -20.11 8.09
N ALA A 63 10.25 -19.29 8.28
CA ALA A 63 10.81 -19.07 9.62
C ALA A 63 9.86 -18.45 10.67
N SER A 64 8.87 -17.65 10.25
CA SER A 64 7.87 -17.06 11.15
C SER A 64 6.56 -17.85 11.22
N HIS A 65 6.39 -18.83 10.32
CA HIS A 65 5.13 -19.54 10.07
C HIS A 65 5.35 -21.04 9.81
N TRP A 66 6.38 -21.63 10.44
CA TRP A 66 6.89 -23.00 10.23
C TRP A 66 5.83 -24.12 10.28
N LYS A 67 4.68 -23.84 10.91
CA LYS A 67 3.53 -24.76 10.98
C LYS A 67 2.65 -24.79 9.72
N TYR A 68 2.81 -23.84 8.80
CA TYR A 68 1.98 -23.74 7.60
C TYR A 68 2.76 -24.13 6.35
N LYS A 69 2.17 -24.99 5.53
CA LYS A 69 2.63 -25.20 4.16
C LYS A 69 2.28 -23.99 3.30
N GLU A 70 3.07 -23.77 2.25
CA GLU A 70 2.74 -22.79 1.22
C GLU A 70 1.34 -23.04 0.65
N GLY A 71 0.49 -22.01 0.63
CA GLY A 71 -0.89 -22.13 0.18
C GLY A 71 -1.85 -21.13 0.83
N MET A 72 -3.15 -21.32 0.63
CA MET A 72 -4.21 -20.41 1.09
C MET A 72 -4.30 -20.28 2.62
N ASP A 73 -3.95 -21.34 3.34
CA ASP A 73 -4.05 -21.37 4.81
C ASP A 73 -2.83 -20.74 5.50
N CYS A 74 -1.80 -20.38 4.72
CA CYS A 74 -0.61 -19.75 5.27
C CYS A 74 -0.83 -18.23 5.43
N PRO A 75 -0.68 -17.68 6.65
CA PRO A 75 -0.89 -16.26 6.92
C PRO A 75 0.32 -15.39 6.56
N CYS A 76 1.36 -15.95 5.92
CA CYS A 76 2.53 -15.16 5.56
C CYS A 76 2.20 -14.20 4.39
N PRO A 77 2.82 -13.01 4.32
CA PRO A 77 2.52 -12.01 3.30
C PRO A 77 2.58 -12.55 1.86
N GLY A 78 3.56 -13.41 1.59
CA GLY A 78 3.76 -14.02 0.28
C GLY A 78 2.64 -14.97 -0.11
N CYS A 79 2.18 -15.81 0.82
CA CYS A 79 1.05 -16.70 0.56
C CYS A 79 -0.28 -15.93 0.46
N ILE A 80 -0.45 -14.86 1.22
CA ILE A 80 -1.65 -14.03 1.14
C ILE A 80 -1.78 -13.40 -0.26
N ILE A 81 -0.75 -12.72 -0.77
CA ILE A 81 -0.83 -12.09 -2.09
C ILE A 81 -0.86 -13.12 -3.23
N THR A 82 -0.18 -14.26 -3.07
CA THR A 82 -0.05 -15.26 -4.14
C THR A 82 -1.27 -16.19 -4.22
N TYR A 83 -1.87 -16.57 -3.10
CA TYR A 83 -2.95 -17.55 -3.05
C TYR A 83 -4.28 -16.96 -2.59
N LYS A 84 -4.29 -16.20 -1.49
CA LYS A 84 -5.55 -15.74 -0.87
C LYS A 84 -6.21 -14.61 -1.68
N LEU A 85 -5.49 -13.52 -1.94
CA LEU A 85 -6.05 -12.36 -2.65
C LEU A 85 -6.45 -12.68 -4.10
N LYS A 86 -5.68 -13.55 -4.78
CA LYS A 86 -6.00 -14.00 -6.15
C LYS A 86 -7.27 -14.83 -6.26
N LYS A 87 -7.73 -15.41 -5.15
CA LYS A 87 -8.96 -16.21 -5.10
C LYS A 87 -10.19 -15.38 -4.73
N HIS A 88 -10.01 -14.11 -4.38
CA HIS A 88 -11.11 -13.22 -4.08
C HIS A 88 -12.01 -13.06 -5.32
N PRO A 89 -13.35 -13.12 -5.19
CA PRO A 89 -14.28 -13.13 -6.33
C PRO A 89 -14.19 -11.88 -7.22
N ASN A 90 -13.78 -10.75 -6.65
CA ASN A 90 -13.62 -9.50 -7.39
C ASN A 90 -12.17 -9.20 -7.79
N TYR A 91 -11.23 -10.14 -7.62
CA TYR A 91 -9.83 -9.92 -8.01
C TYR A 91 -9.71 -9.67 -9.51
N ILE A 92 -8.95 -8.64 -9.90
CA ILE A 92 -8.63 -8.34 -11.29
C ILE A 92 -7.17 -8.67 -11.58
N ARG A 93 -6.24 -8.03 -10.86
CA ARG A 93 -4.80 -8.19 -11.04
C ARG A 93 -4.01 -7.68 -9.83
N ASP A 94 -2.75 -8.04 -9.78
CA ASP A 94 -1.77 -7.48 -8.85
C ASP A 94 -0.44 -7.17 -9.55
N TYR A 95 0.30 -6.19 -9.06
CA TYR A 95 1.61 -5.81 -9.58
C TYR A 95 2.44 -5.13 -8.49
N ASP A 96 3.76 -5.23 -8.61
CA ASP A 96 4.69 -4.55 -7.70
C ASP A 96 4.81 -3.07 -8.06
N ASP A 97 5.11 -2.24 -7.07
CA ASP A 97 5.37 -0.82 -7.29
C ASP A 97 6.73 -0.62 -7.99
N ASP A 98 6.77 0.23 -9.02
CA ASP A 98 7.96 0.46 -9.84
C ASP A 98 9.08 1.21 -9.10
N PHE A 99 8.74 1.96 -8.05
CA PHE A 99 9.70 2.72 -7.25
C PHE A 99 10.26 1.91 -6.08
N ASP A 100 9.40 1.18 -5.35
CA ASP A 100 9.80 0.24 -4.31
C ASP A 100 9.03 -1.07 -4.47
N SER A 101 9.66 -2.01 -5.17
CA SER A 101 9.11 -3.35 -5.43
C SER A 101 8.75 -4.15 -4.17
N THR A 102 9.17 -3.73 -2.96
CA THR A 102 8.68 -4.39 -1.72
C THR A 102 7.21 -4.12 -1.44
N TYR A 103 6.62 -3.16 -2.15
CA TYR A 103 5.20 -2.86 -2.15
C TYR A 103 4.50 -3.37 -3.40
N ALA A 104 3.20 -3.61 -3.27
CA ALA A 104 2.36 -4.14 -4.33
C ALA A 104 0.96 -3.54 -4.27
N TYR A 105 0.39 -3.37 -5.46
CA TYR A 105 -0.99 -2.99 -5.69
C TYR A 105 -1.80 -4.23 -6.06
N VAL A 106 -3.01 -4.33 -5.51
CA VAL A 106 -4.00 -5.34 -5.89
C VAL A 106 -5.28 -4.62 -6.30
N GLU A 107 -5.69 -4.82 -7.53
CA GLU A 107 -6.92 -4.24 -8.08
C GLU A 107 -8.07 -5.22 -7.94
N PHE A 108 -9.17 -4.74 -7.37
CA PHE A 108 -10.44 -5.44 -7.28
C PHE A 108 -11.54 -4.66 -8.01
N GLY A 109 -12.48 -5.37 -8.61
CA GLY A 109 -13.75 -4.78 -9.03
C GLY A 109 -14.62 -4.45 -7.81
N VAL A 110 -15.43 -3.40 -7.93
CA VAL A 110 -16.45 -3.13 -6.91
C VAL A 110 -17.59 -4.17 -7.04
N PRO A 111 -17.97 -4.87 -5.96
CA PRO A 111 -19.12 -5.77 -6.00
C PRO A 111 -20.39 -5.01 -6.43
N LYS A 112 -21.24 -5.62 -7.26
CA LYS A 112 -22.43 -4.97 -7.86
C LYS A 112 -23.30 -4.24 -6.84
N LEU A 113 -23.46 -4.82 -5.64
CA LEU A 113 -24.26 -4.26 -4.55
C LEU A 113 -23.76 -2.88 -4.07
N PHE A 114 -22.47 -2.61 -4.20
CA PHE A 114 -21.84 -1.39 -3.70
C PHE A 114 -21.43 -0.41 -4.80
N LYS A 115 -21.82 -0.68 -6.06
CA LYS A 115 -21.37 0.12 -7.21
C LYS A 115 -21.76 1.60 -7.08
N GLU A 116 -23.03 1.89 -6.82
CA GLU A 116 -23.52 3.27 -6.68
C GLU A 116 -22.86 4.00 -5.50
N ILE A 117 -22.65 3.29 -4.39
CA ILE A 117 -21.98 3.85 -3.21
C ILE A 117 -20.52 4.18 -3.55
N ALA A 118 -19.79 3.26 -4.19
CA ALA A 118 -18.40 3.48 -4.58
C ALA A 118 -18.26 4.64 -5.58
N GLU A 119 -19.14 4.74 -6.56
CA GLU A 119 -19.19 5.87 -7.51
C GLU A 119 -19.44 7.19 -6.78
N SER A 120 -20.33 7.23 -5.78
CA SER A 120 -20.58 8.45 -4.99
C SER A 120 -19.42 8.87 -4.09
N LEU A 121 -18.59 7.92 -3.67
CA LEU A 121 -17.39 8.14 -2.85
C LEU A 121 -16.17 8.50 -3.70
N ALA A 122 -16.24 8.29 -5.02
CA ALA A 122 -15.17 8.62 -5.93
C ALA A 122 -15.03 10.15 -6.02
N THR A 123 -13.82 10.65 -5.79
CA THR A 123 -13.55 12.09 -5.80
C THR A 123 -13.30 12.63 -7.22
N GLY A 124 -13.32 11.76 -8.25
CA GLY A 124 -12.89 12.09 -9.60
C GLY A 124 -11.37 12.26 -9.74
N LYS A 125 -10.61 12.16 -8.64
CA LYS A 125 -9.16 12.34 -8.64
C LYS A 125 -8.45 11.00 -8.64
N LYS A 126 -7.38 10.93 -9.43
CA LYS A 126 -6.48 9.78 -9.43
C LYS A 126 -5.81 9.64 -8.07
N PRO A 127 -5.80 8.45 -7.48
CA PRO A 127 -5.00 8.18 -6.30
C PRO A 127 -3.54 8.45 -6.61
N GLN A 128 -2.90 9.25 -5.75
CA GLN A 128 -1.48 9.51 -5.87
C GLN A 128 -0.68 8.26 -5.52
N SER A 129 0.25 7.90 -6.40
CA SER A 129 1.30 6.92 -6.15
C SER A 129 2.19 7.33 -4.98
N ILE A 130 2.98 6.38 -4.46
CA ILE A 130 3.97 6.65 -3.41
C ILE A 130 4.92 7.75 -3.87
N ARG A 131 5.38 7.65 -5.12
CA ARG A 131 6.32 8.58 -5.73
C ARG A 131 5.75 9.99 -5.73
N GLU A 132 4.53 10.17 -6.22
CA GLU A 132 3.87 11.47 -6.24
C GLU A 132 3.66 12.04 -4.84
N LYS A 133 3.23 11.23 -3.89
CA LYS A 133 3.07 11.66 -2.49
C LYS A 133 4.43 12.06 -1.86
N PHE A 134 5.49 11.31 -2.16
CA PHE A 134 6.84 11.64 -1.71
C PHE A 134 7.33 12.95 -2.35
N ASP A 135 7.22 13.07 -3.67
CA ASP A 135 7.64 14.26 -4.41
C ASP A 135 6.87 15.51 -3.91
N ASN A 136 5.56 15.41 -3.69
CA ASN A 136 4.75 16.50 -3.11
C ASN A 136 5.22 16.89 -1.70
N TYR A 137 5.57 15.91 -0.86
CA TYR A 137 6.11 16.19 0.47
C TYR A 137 7.47 16.90 0.39
N ILE A 138 8.34 16.49 -0.53
CA ILE A 138 9.62 17.18 -0.78
C ILE A 138 9.39 18.63 -1.23
N GLU A 139 8.44 18.87 -2.12
CA GLU A 139 8.11 20.22 -2.59
C GLU A 139 7.55 21.09 -1.46
N ARG A 140 6.68 20.56 -0.59
CA ARG A 140 6.17 21.30 0.59
C ARG A 140 7.27 21.66 1.57
N ILE A 141 8.26 20.78 1.76
CA ILE A 141 9.47 21.10 2.54
C ILE A 141 10.27 22.23 1.88
N LYS A 142 10.50 22.15 0.57
CA LYS A 142 11.25 23.19 -0.17
C LYS A 142 10.53 24.54 -0.12
N ALA A 143 9.20 24.54 -0.17
CA ALA A 143 8.36 25.72 -0.04
C ALA A 143 8.30 26.28 1.39
N GLY A 144 8.83 25.56 2.39
CA GLY A 144 8.81 25.97 3.79
C GLY A 144 7.45 25.76 4.48
N GLU A 145 6.49 25.12 3.81
CA GLU A 145 5.15 24.83 4.32
C GLU A 145 5.15 23.69 5.34
N GLU A 146 6.20 22.86 5.35
CA GLU A 146 6.32 21.70 6.20
C GLU A 146 7.74 21.57 6.74
N GLN A 147 7.87 21.37 8.06
CA GLN A 147 9.18 21.18 8.68
C GLN A 147 9.54 19.69 8.69
N ILE A 148 10.76 19.38 8.27
CA ILE A 148 11.29 18.01 8.35
C ILE A 148 11.31 17.60 9.83
N PRO A 149 10.64 16.50 10.21
CA PRO A 149 10.69 15.99 11.57
C PRO A 149 12.12 15.66 11.97
N GLU A 150 12.47 15.88 13.24
CA GLU A 150 13.85 15.74 13.74
C GLU A 150 14.44 14.35 13.44
N GLY A 151 13.64 13.29 13.52
CA GLY A 151 14.05 11.92 13.18
C GLY A 151 14.41 11.69 11.71
N ILE A 152 13.93 12.55 10.80
CA ILE A 152 14.11 12.45 9.34
C ILE A 152 15.23 13.36 8.86
N LYS A 153 15.56 14.42 9.61
CA LYS A 153 16.71 15.29 9.35
C LYS A 153 18.02 14.50 9.25
N LYS A 154 18.18 13.42 10.01
CA LYS A 154 19.39 12.57 9.97
C LYS A 154 19.51 11.82 8.64
N ILE A 155 18.42 11.22 8.17
CA ILE A 155 18.36 10.50 6.89
C ILE A 155 18.59 11.46 5.72
N PHE A 156 17.98 12.65 5.75
CA PHE A 156 18.23 13.68 4.73
C PHE A 156 19.69 14.15 4.68
N ARG A 157 20.37 14.25 5.84
CA ARG A 157 21.81 14.58 5.87
C ARG A 157 22.67 13.49 5.24
N GLU A 158 22.28 12.22 5.39
CA GLU A 158 22.98 11.08 4.79
C GLU A 158 22.74 11.04 3.28
N ILE A 159 21.49 11.14 2.82
CA ILE A 159 21.15 11.21 1.39
C ILE A 159 21.84 12.41 0.70
N LYS A 160 21.87 13.59 1.34
CA LYS A 160 22.60 14.75 0.79
C LYS A 160 24.11 14.51 0.68
N LYS A 161 24.71 13.72 1.59
CA LYS A 161 26.13 13.38 1.50
C LYS A 161 26.40 12.44 0.33
N ASP A 162 25.50 11.51 0.06
CA ASP A 162 25.64 10.55 -1.03
C ASP A 162 25.41 11.22 -2.40
N LEU A 163 24.39 12.06 -2.53
CA LEU A 163 24.16 12.86 -3.75
C LEU A 163 25.32 13.82 -4.08
N LYS A 164 25.98 14.39 -3.06
CA LYS A 164 27.19 15.20 -3.25
C LYS A 164 28.40 14.39 -3.71
N LYS A 165 28.51 13.12 -3.30
CA LYS A 165 29.58 12.23 -3.77
C LYS A 165 29.41 11.85 -5.23
N GLU A 166 28.17 11.81 -5.73
CA GLU A 166 27.85 11.50 -7.13
C GLU A 166 27.86 12.74 -8.04
N GLY A 167 28.16 13.94 -7.53
CA GLY A 167 28.32 15.15 -8.33
C GLY A 167 27.02 15.74 -8.90
N LEU A 168 25.86 15.33 -8.35
CA LEU A 168 24.54 15.78 -8.80
C LEU A 168 24.06 17.06 -8.08
N TYR A 169 24.85 17.62 -7.16
CA TYR A 169 24.61 18.88 -6.45
C TYR A 169 25.88 19.49 -5.84
#